data_AF-A0A0F8Z9R7-F1
#
_entry.id   AF-A0A0F8Z9R7-F1
#
_cell.length_a   1.000
_cell.length_b   1.000
_cell.length_c   1.000
_cell.angle_alpha   90.00
_cell.angle_beta   90.00
_cell.angle_gamma   90.00
#
_symmetry.space_group_name_H-M   'P 1'
#
loop_
_entity.id
_entity.type
_entity.pdbx_description
1 polymer ?
#
loop_
_entity_poly.entity_id
_entity_poly.type
_entity_poly.pdbx_seq_one_letter_code
_entity_poly.pdbx_strand_id
1 'polypeptide(L)'
;MKGWILANIMSLLNLLALIAISIFGRNWVNKKNEEIKSLYSKEQFIHKLQFEKEFKIYLNLWEKLISLKNSAELVTLHDALKTKGEHKKEIEGQIIIKLIDDINNVKRTTENNRPFYDEEIYNNALKIIESTKTFVGRSEDLGKEKIEHLLKLVKSESQIYKIIDSIEKAIRKRIRNIGEAKLIG
;
A
#
# COMPACT_ATOMS: atom_id res chain seq x y z
N MET A 1 -52.26 48.16 42.93
CA MET A 1 -51.38 47.11 43.52
C MET A 1 -51.35 45.81 42.71
N LYS A 2 -52.49 45.20 42.34
CA LYS A 2 -52.52 43.90 41.63
C LYS A 2 -51.78 43.86 40.27
N GLY A 3 -51.85 44.94 39.48
CA GLY A 3 -51.20 44.97 38.14
C GLY A 3 -49.67 44.95 38.16
N TRP A 4 -49.04 45.55 39.17
CA TRP A 4 -47.58 45.57 39.31
C TRP A 4 -47.01 44.19 39.68
N ILE A 5 -47.73 43.44 40.52
CA ILE A 5 -47.38 42.06 40.89
C ILE A 5 -47.45 41.14 39.66
N LEU A 6 -48.50 41.27 38.85
CA LEU A 6 -48.66 40.49 37.61
C LEU A 6 -47.54 40.78 36.59
N ALA A 7 -47.14 42.05 36.43
CA ALA A 7 -46.06 42.43 35.52
C ALA A 7 -44.70 41.83 35.94
N ASN A 8 -44.39 41.85 37.24
CA ASN A 8 -43.16 41.23 37.76
C ASN A 8 -43.15 39.71 37.60
N ILE A 9 -44.29 39.04 37.80
CA ILE A 9 -44.42 37.59 37.58
C ILE A 9 -44.20 37.25 36.10
N MET A 10 -44.79 38.00 35.17
CA MET A 10 -44.60 37.79 33.73
C MET A 10 -43.14 38.03 33.30
N SER A 11 -42.48 39.05 33.85
CA SER A 11 -41.06 39.32 33.59
C SER A 11 -40.16 38.17 34.05
N LEU A 12 -40.40 37.64 35.26
CA LEU A 12 -39.69 36.47 35.79
C LEU A 12 -39.91 35.22 34.95
N LEU A 13 -41.14 34.96 34.51
CA LEU A 13 -41.45 33.82 33.64
C LEU A 13 -40.74 33.92 32.29
N ASN A 14 -40.68 35.12 31.69
CA ASN A 14 -39.93 35.35 30.45
C ASN A 14 -38.43 35.13 30.65
N LEU A 15 -37.86 35.60 31.76
CA LEU A 15 -36.44 35.40 32.08
C LEU A 15 -36.12 33.90 32.25
N LEU A 16 -36.96 33.17 32.97
CA LEU A 16 -36.81 31.72 33.15
C LEU A 16 -36.93 30.96 31.83
N ALA A 17 -37.85 31.35 30.95
CA ALA A 17 -38.00 30.77 29.62
C ALA A 17 -36.74 30.99 28.76
N LEU A 18 -36.16 32.19 28.78
CA LEU A 18 -34.91 32.49 28.06
C LEU A 18 -33.73 31.66 28.59
N ILE A 19 -33.61 31.52 29.91
CA ILE A 19 -32.58 30.68 30.54
C ILE A 19 -32.76 29.22 30.11
N ALA A 20 -33.98 28.68 30.17
CA ALA A 20 -34.27 27.31 29.76
C ALA A 20 -33.93 27.05 28.28
N ILE A 21 -34.29 27.98 27.37
CA ILE A 21 -33.94 27.90 25.95
C ILE A 21 -32.41 27.92 25.77
N SER A 22 -31.69 28.75 26.52
CA SER A 22 -30.23 28.84 26.42
C SER A 22 -29.53 27.56 26.89
N ILE A 23 -30.01 26.95 27.97
CA ILE A 23 -29.48 25.68 28.51
C ILE A 23 -29.78 24.54 27.55
N PHE A 24 -31.02 24.47 27.06
CA PHE A 24 -31.43 23.43 26.11
C PHE A 24 -30.65 23.55 24.78
N GLY A 25 -30.52 24.77 24.25
CA GLY A 25 -29.73 25.04 23.05
C GLY A 25 -28.26 24.65 23.23
N ARG A 26 -27.65 25.01 24.37
CA ARG A 26 -26.27 24.63 24.69
C ARG A 26 -26.11 23.10 24.78
N ASN A 27 -27.02 22.41 25.46
CA ASN A 27 -26.98 20.95 25.58
C ASN A 27 -27.16 20.26 24.22
N TRP A 28 -28.03 20.78 23.37
CA TRP A 28 -28.21 20.28 22.01
C TRP A 28 -26.95 20.44 21.15
N VAL A 29 -26.32 21.62 21.18
CA VAL A 29 -25.05 21.88 20.47
C VAL A 29 -23.93 20.98 21.00
N ASN A 30 -23.82 20.83 22.32
CA ASN A 30 -22.81 19.96 22.93
C ASN A 30 -22.97 18.50 22.49
N LYS A 31 -24.20 17.99 22.51
CA LYS A 31 -24.50 16.63 22.04
C LYS A 31 -24.13 16.46 20.55
N LYS A 32 -24.46 17.44 19.71
CA LYS A 32 -24.09 17.42 18.29
C LYS A 32 -22.56 17.45 18.09
N ASN A 33 -21.85 18.25 18.87
CA ASN A 33 -20.39 18.29 18.85
C ASN A 33 -19.77 16.95 19.27
N GLU A 34 -20.31 16.29 20.29
CA GLU A 34 -19.86 14.96 20.71
C GLU A 34 -20.13 13.90 19.65
N GLU A 35 -21.31 13.92 19.02
CA GLU A 35 -21.64 13.04 17.89
C GLU A 35 -20.64 13.23 16.73
N ILE A 36 -20.35 14.48 16.34
CA ILE A 36 -19.38 14.80 15.28
C ILE A 36 -17.97 14.34 15.67
N LYS A 37 -17.52 14.62 16.91
CA LYS A 37 -16.21 14.18 17.40
C LYS A 37 -16.07 12.66 17.40
N SER A 38 -17.12 11.95 17.80
CA SER A 38 -17.17 10.48 17.80
C SER A 38 -17.07 9.91 16.39
N LEU A 39 -17.86 10.46 15.45
CA LEU A 39 -17.80 10.06 14.03
C LEU A 39 -16.41 10.30 13.43
N TYR A 40 -15.84 11.48 13.69
CA TYR A 40 -14.51 11.82 13.22
C TYR A 40 -13.42 10.91 13.80
N SER A 41 -13.50 10.62 15.10
CA SER A 41 -12.56 9.71 15.78
C SER A 41 -12.65 8.29 15.20
N LYS A 42 -13.86 7.81 14.92
CA LYS A 42 -14.07 6.50 14.28
C LYS A 42 -13.50 6.47 12.86
N GLU A 43 -13.71 7.53 12.09
CA GLU A 43 -13.20 7.63 10.72
C GLU A 43 -11.66 7.64 10.71
N GLN A 44 -11.04 8.46 11.56
CA GLN A 44 -9.59 8.50 11.75
C GLN A 44 -9.01 7.13 12.14
N PHE A 45 -9.71 6.39 13.01
CA PHE A 45 -9.30 5.05 13.41
C PHE A 45 -9.33 4.06 12.24
N ILE A 46 -10.40 4.09 11.43
CA ILE A 46 -10.53 3.25 10.23
C ILE A 46 -9.42 3.56 9.22
N HIS A 47 -9.19 4.84 8.92
CA HIS A 47 -8.11 5.27 8.01
C HIS A 47 -6.74 4.83 8.50
N LYS A 48 -6.48 4.94 9.81
CA LYS A 48 -5.22 4.47 10.41
C LYS A 48 -5.03 2.96 10.22
N LEU A 49 -6.07 2.16 10.51
CA LEU A 49 -6.00 0.70 10.34
C LEU A 49 -5.80 0.29 8.89
N GLN A 50 -6.48 0.96 7.95
CA GLN A 50 -6.30 0.72 6.52
C GLN A 50 -4.87 1.02 6.10
N PHE A 51 -4.33 2.18 6.50
CA PHE A 51 -2.95 2.54 6.20
C PHE A 51 -1.94 1.55 6.77
N GLU A 52 -2.09 1.12 8.02
CA GLU A 52 -1.19 0.14 8.63
C GLU A 52 -1.20 -1.19 7.86
N LYS A 53 -2.36 -1.60 7.35
CA LYS A 53 -2.49 -2.80 6.51
C LYS A 53 -1.83 -2.61 5.15
N GLU A 54 -2.12 -1.51 4.45
CA GLU A 54 -1.49 -1.17 3.16
C GLU A 54 0.04 -1.11 3.30
N PHE A 55 0.54 -0.42 4.32
CA PHE A 55 1.98 -0.27 4.55
C PHE A 55 2.69 -1.61 4.73
N LYS A 56 2.10 -2.53 5.51
CA LYS A 56 2.63 -3.90 5.67
C LYS A 56 2.66 -4.66 4.35
N ILE A 57 1.63 -4.50 3.52
CA ILE A 57 1.55 -5.14 2.20
C ILE A 57 2.63 -4.57 1.27
N TYR A 58 2.82 -3.26 1.25
CA TYR A 58 3.84 -2.60 0.43
C TYR A 58 5.26 -2.98 0.88
N LEU A 59 5.51 -3.06 2.19
CA LEU A 59 6.79 -3.51 2.73
C LEU A 59 7.11 -4.94 2.28
N ASN A 60 6.15 -5.86 2.41
CA ASN A 60 6.32 -7.24 1.97
C ASN A 60 6.56 -7.34 0.46
N LEU A 61 5.81 -6.60 -0.37
CA LEU A 61 6.07 -6.54 -1.81
C LEU A 61 7.47 -6.01 -2.11
N TRP A 62 7.88 -4.93 -1.45
CA TRP A 62 9.19 -4.32 -1.63
C TRP A 62 10.34 -5.29 -1.32
N GLU A 63 10.25 -6.05 -0.24
CA GLU A 63 11.23 -7.09 0.07
C GLU A 63 11.38 -8.11 -1.07
N LYS A 64 10.26 -8.55 -1.67
CA LYS A 64 10.32 -9.52 -2.79
C LYS A 64 10.91 -8.89 -4.05
N LEU A 65 10.65 -7.60 -4.29
CA LEU A 65 11.23 -6.87 -5.42
C LEU A 65 12.75 -6.68 -5.24
N ILE A 66 13.23 -6.43 -4.03
CA ILE A 66 14.68 -6.39 -3.74
C ILE A 66 15.32 -7.76 -4.02
N SER A 67 14.71 -8.85 -3.54
CA SER A 67 15.22 -10.20 -3.82
C SER A 67 15.30 -10.47 -5.33
N LEU A 68 14.23 -10.14 -6.07
CA LEU A 68 14.21 -10.26 -7.53
C LEU A 68 15.32 -9.43 -8.19
N LYS A 69 15.51 -8.19 -7.75
CA LYS A 69 16.59 -7.31 -8.25
C LYS A 69 17.97 -7.93 -8.03
N ASN A 70 18.23 -8.44 -6.82
CA ASN A 70 19.51 -9.08 -6.48
C ASN A 70 19.74 -10.35 -7.31
N SER A 71 18.70 -11.17 -7.51
CA SER A 71 18.80 -12.38 -8.33
C SER A 71 19.00 -12.07 -9.82
N ALA A 72 18.39 -11.00 -10.32
CA ALA A 72 18.64 -10.50 -11.67
C ALA A 72 20.10 -10.01 -11.84
N GLU A 73 20.64 -9.30 -10.85
CA GLU A 73 22.04 -8.85 -10.86
C GLU A 73 23.03 -10.02 -10.89
N LEU A 74 22.75 -11.08 -10.12
CA LEU A 74 23.59 -12.28 -10.10
C LEU A 74 23.66 -12.96 -11.48
N VAL A 75 22.56 -12.94 -12.25
CA VAL A 75 22.56 -13.45 -13.64
C VAL A 75 23.53 -12.64 -14.50
N THR A 76 23.49 -11.32 -14.43
CA THR A 76 24.38 -10.45 -15.21
C THR A 76 25.84 -10.63 -14.80
N LEU A 77 26.12 -10.65 -13.50
CA LEU A 77 27.47 -10.84 -12.97
C LEU A 77 28.04 -12.21 -13.36
N HIS A 78 27.24 -13.27 -13.31
CA HIS A 78 27.68 -14.61 -13.72
C HIS A 78 28.03 -14.68 -15.21
N ASP A 79 27.31 -13.96 -16.08
CA ASP A 79 27.62 -13.89 -17.51
C ASP A 79 28.94 -13.15 -17.78
N ALA A 80 29.24 -12.11 -17.00
CA ALA A 80 30.48 -11.35 -17.08
C ALA A 80 31.69 -12.17 -16.60
N LEU A 81 31.50 -13.04 -15.60
CA LEU A 81 32.52 -13.95 -15.12
C LEU A 81 32.68 -15.09 -16.12
N LYS A 82 33.76 -15.06 -16.92
CA LYS A 82 34.13 -16.07 -17.94
C LYS A 82 34.52 -17.44 -17.33
N THR A 83 33.83 -17.89 -16.30
CA THR A 83 33.96 -19.21 -15.68
C THR A 83 33.71 -20.28 -16.74
N LYS A 84 34.54 -21.33 -16.81
CA LYS A 84 34.44 -22.43 -17.78
C LYS A 84 34.26 -23.77 -17.07
N GLY A 85 33.66 -24.74 -17.75
CA GLY A 85 33.52 -26.13 -17.29
C GLY A 85 32.15 -26.50 -16.73
N GLU A 86 32.03 -27.70 -16.18
CA GLU A 86 30.78 -28.26 -15.62
C GLU A 86 30.27 -27.46 -14.42
N HIS A 87 31.18 -26.93 -13.60
CA HIS A 87 30.85 -26.10 -12.46
C HIS A 87 30.11 -24.80 -12.84
N LYS A 88 30.33 -24.30 -14.08
CA LYS A 88 29.58 -23.16 -14.61
C LYS A 88 28.09 -23.49 -14.75
N LYS A 89 27.77 -24.64 -15.33
CA LYS A 89 26.38 -25.03 -15.63
C LYS A 89 25.56 -25.26 -14.36
N GLU A 90 26.19 -25.82 -13.33
CA GLU A 90 25.55 -26.04 -12.03
C GLU A 90 25.21 -24.72 -11.34
N ILE A 91 26.17 -23.78 -11.28
CA ILE A 91 25.98 -22.44 -10.69
C ILE A 91 24.92 -21.66 -11.49
N GLU A 92 24.99 -21.69 -12.82
CA GLU A 92 24.01 -21.05 -13.70
C GLU A 92 22.60 -21.57 -13.45
N GLY A 93 22.44 -22.89 -13.29
CA GLY A 93 21.17 -23.51 -12.94
C GLY A 93 20.61 -23.01 -11.61
N GLN A 94 21.44 -22.94 -10.56
CA GLN A 94 21.01 -22.44 -9.25
C GLN A 94 20.58 -20.96 -9.29
N ILE A 95 21.31 -20.11 -10.02
CA ILE A 95 20.97 -18.70 -10.19
C ILE A 95 19.62 -18.54 -10.90
N ILE A 96 19.38 -19.31 -11.97
CA ILE A 96 18.13 -19.29 -12.72
C ILE A 96 16.96 -19.75 -11.86
N ILE A 97 17.11 -20.86 -11.12
CA ILE A 97 16.08 -21.37 -10.20
C ILE A 97 15.69 -20.28 -9.20
N LYS A 98 16.68 -19.66 -8.57
CA LYS A 98 16.45 -18.58 -7.60
C LYS A 98 15.71 -17.39 -8.22
N LEU A 99 16.09 -16.98 -9.43
CA LEU A 99 15.40 -15.91 -10.14
C LEU A 99 13.93 -16.22 -10.38
N ILE A 100 13.61 -17.45 -10.82
CA ILE A 100 12.24 -17.90 -11.05
C ILE A 100 11.45 -17.91 -9.74
N ASP A 101 12.05 -18.39 -8.66
CA ASP A 101 11.43 -18.38 -7.34
C ASP A 101 11.11 -16.96 -6.87
N ASP A 102 12.01 -16.00 -7.09
CA ASP A 102 11.78 -14.60 -6.76
C ASP A 102 10.67 -13.97 -7.62
N ILE A 103 10.61 -14.29 -8.92
CA ILE A 103 9.48 -13.90 -9.79
C ILE A 103 8.16 -14.45 -9.26
N ASN A 104 8.14 -15.74 -8.92
CA ASN A 104 6.96 -16.42 -8.37
C ASN A 104 6.54 -15.80 -7.02
N ASN A 105 7.50 -15.40 -6.19
CA ASN A 105 7.24 -14.73 -4.92
C ASN A 105 6.61 -13.34 -5.12
N VAL A 106 7.12 -12.54 -6.07
CA VAL A 106 6.50 -11.26 -6.44
C VAL A 106 5.07 -11.48 -6.93
N LYS A 107 4.85 -12.45 -7.83
CA LYS A 107 3.52 -12.81 -8.32
C LYS A 107 2.56 -13.15 -7.18
N ARG A 108 2.95 -14.10 -6.33
CA ARG A 108 2.13 -14.57 -5.20
C ARG A 108 1.78 -13.43 -4.25
N THR A 109 2.76 -12.60 -3.88
CA THR A 109 2.54 -11.44 -2.99
C THR A 109 1.61 -10.41 -3.62
N THR A 110 1.69 -10.20 -4.94
CA THR A 110 0.83 -9.27 -5.68
C THR A 110 -0.60 -9.79 -5.78
N GLU A 111 -0.79 -11.06 -6.15
CA GLU A 111 -2.12 -11.65 -6.33
C GLU A 111 -2.86 -11.81 -4.99
N ASN A 112 -2.18 -12.29 -3.94
CA ASN A 112 -2.79 -12.53 -2.62
C ASN A 112 -3.26 -11.24 -1.94
N ASN A 113 -2.68 -10.09 -2.31
CA ASN A 113 -3.00 -8.79 -1.72
C ASN A 113 -3.69 -7.83 -2.69
N ARG A 114 -4.17 -8.33 -3.84
CA ARG A 114 -4.78 -7.54 -4.92
C ARG A 114 -5.75 -6.44 -4.44
N PRO A 115 -6.72 -6.70 -3.52
CA PRO A 115 -7.70 -5.68 -3.13
C PRO A 115 -7.14 -4.50 -2.33
N PHE A 116 -5.90 -4.60 -1.85
CA PHE A 116 -5.31 -3.62 -0.93
C PHE A 116 -4.21 -2.78 -1.58
N TYR A 117 -3.88 -3.05 -2.85
CA TYR A 117 -2.92 -2.21 -3.57
C TYR A 117 -3.59 -0.94 -4.10
N ASP A 118 -2.87 0.17 -3.98
CA ASP A 118 -3.09 1.31 -4.86
C ASP A 118 -2.95 0.87 -6.33
N GLU A 119 -3.80 1.41 -7.20
CA GLU A 119 -3.89 1.02 -8.60
C GLU A 119 -2.55 1.19 -9.34
N GLU A 120 -1.80 2.26 -9.07
CA GLU A 120 -0.51 2.51 -9.70
C GLU A 120 0.52 1.44 -9.32
N ILE A 121 0.54 1.03 -8.05
CA ILE A 121 1.42 -0.02 -7.52
C ILE A 121 1.06 -1.37 -8.14
N TYR A 122 -0.24 -1.70 -8.15
CA TYR A 122 -0.72 -2.97 -8.70
C TYR A 122 -0.41 -3.10 -10.19
N ASN A 123 -0.71 -2.08 -10.98
CA ASN A 123 -0.47 -2.08 -12.42
C ASN A 123 1.02 -2.18 -12.75
N ASN A 124 1.90 -1.54 -11.97
CA ASN A 124 3.34 -1.69 -12.16
C ASN A 124 3.84 -3.09 -11.76
N ALA A 125 3.31 -3.70 -10.69
CA ALA A 125 3.62 -5.08 -10.34
C ALA A 125 3.14 -6.08 -11.41
N LEU A 126 1.98 -5.84 -12.02
CA LEU A 126 1.49 -6.65 -13.15
C LEU A 126 2.43 -6.63 -14.34
N LYS A 127 3.07 -5.50 -14.66
CA LYS A 127 4.07 -5.46 -15.75
C LYS A 127 5.23 -6.43 -15.53
N ILE A 128 5.67 -6.62 -14.29
CA ILE A 128 6.68 -7.65 -13.96
C ILE A 128 6.11 -9.04 -14.24
N ILE A 129 4.91 -9.32 -13.74
CA ILE A 129 4.26 -10.64 -13.91
C ILE A 129 4.01 -10.95 -15.38
N GLU A 130 3.59 -9.97 -16.18
CA GLU A 130 3.31 -10.13 -17.61
C GLU A 130 4.59 -10.31 -18.42
N SER A 131 5.61 -9.48 -18.18
CA SER A 131 6.92 -9.62 -18.84
C SER A 131 7.60 -10.95 -18.52
N THR A 132 7.26 -11.56 -17.38
CA THR A 132 7.81 -12.85 -16.94
C THR A 132 6.84 -14.03 -17.11
N LYS A 133 5.65 -13.81 -17.69
CA LYS A 133 4.53 -14.79 -17.69
C LYS A 133 4.90 -16.13 -18.32
N THR A 134 5.79 -16.14 -19.31
CA THR A 134 6.27 -17.36 -19.98
C THR A 134 7.12 -18.27 -19.10
N PHE A 135 7.57 -17.76 -17.94
CA PHE A 135 8.48 -18.43 -17.01
C PHE A 135 7.82 -18.78 -15.68
N VAL A 136 6.56 -18.39 -15.49
CA VAL A 136 5.80 -18.66 -14.27
C VAL A 136 5.40 -20.14 -14.24
N GLY A 137 5.93 -20.89 -13.26
CA GLY A 137 5.78 -22.34 -13.14
C GLY A 137 6.80 -22.92 -12.14
N ARG A 138 6.89 -24.25 -12.03
CA ARG A 138 7.99 -24.90 -11.31
C ARG A 138 9.27 -24.77 -12.14
N SER A 139 10.37 -24.42 -11.49
CA SER A 139 11.68 -24.25 -12.14
C SER A 139 12.18 -25.53 -12.82
N GLU A 140 11.76 -26.69 -12.32
CA GLU A 140 12.07 -28.03 -12.83
C GLU A 140 11.46 -28.33 -14.21
N ASP A 141 10.41 -27.61 -14.62
CA ASP A 141 9.65 -27.86 -15.86
C ASP A 141 10.06 -26.93 -17.03
N LEU A 142 11.10 -26.10 -16.84
CA LEU A 142 11.50 -25.11 -17.85
C LEU A 142 12.49 -25.70 -18.86
N GLY A 143 12.04 -25.86 -20.10
CA GLY A 143 12.91 -26.18 -21.23
C GLY A 143 13.96 -25.09 -21.50
N LYS A 144 15.07 -25.48 -22.15
CA LYS A 144 16.22 -24.60 -22.47
C LYS A 144 15.85 -23.29 -23.15
N GLU A 145 14.88 -23.32 -24.06
CA GLU A 145 14.42 -22.13 -24.81
C GLU A 145 13.81 -21.06 -23.88
N LYS A 146 13.03 -21.48 -22.88
CA LYS A 146 12.45 -20.57 -21.88
C LYS A 146 13.54 -19.96 -21.00
N ILE A 147 14.54 -20.75 -20.61
CA ILE A 147 15.69 -20.25 -19.85
C ILE A 147 16.44 -19.17 -20.67
N GLU A 148 16.74 -19.44 -21.94
CA GLU A 148 17.46 -18.49 -22.77
C GLU A 148 16.68 -17.18 -22.99
N HIS A 149 15.35 -17.27 -23.15
CA HIS A 149 14.49 -16.10 -23.24
C HIS A 149 14.47 -15.29 -21.92
N LEU A 150 14.42 -15.96 -20.77
CA LEU A 150 14.51 -15.32 -19.45
C LEU A 150 15.84 -14.58 -19.28
N LEU A 151 16.95 -15.23 -19.64
CA LEU A 151 18.27 -14.63 -19.59
C LEU A 151 18.36 -13.39 -20.49
N LYS A 152 17.78 -13.42 -21.70
CA LYS A 152 17.71 -12.23 -22.58
C LYS A 152 16.92 -11.09 -21.94
N LEU A 153 15.79 -11.40 -21.30
CA LEU A 153 14.95 -10.40 -20.63
C LEU A 153 15.68 -9.77 -19.43
N VAL A 154 16.38 -10.58 -18.62
CA VAL A 154 17.19 -10.09 -17.50
C VAL A 154 18.39 -9.29 -17.98
N LYS A 155 19.11 -9.76 -19.01
CA LYS A 155 20.23 -9.04 -19.65
C LYS A 155 19.81 -7.75 -20.32
N SER A 156 18.53 -7.61 -20.68
CA SER A 156 17.98 -6.32 -21.11
C SER A 156 17.92 -5.29 -19.98
N GLU A 157 18.35 -5.68 -18.75
CA GLU A 157 18.61 -5.03 -17.44
C GLU A 157 17.79 -3.79 -17.14
N SER A 158 17.75 -2.85 -18.06
CA SER A 158 16.89 -1.69 -18.02
C SER A 158 15.41 -1.99 -17.73
N GLN A 159 14.81 -3.12 -18.17
CA GLN A 159 13.35 -3.27 -18.06
C GLN A 159 12.87 -3.65 -16.65
N ILE A 160 13.38 -4.74 -16.06
CA ILE A 160 12.98 -5.17 -14.71
C ILE A 160 13.31 -4.07 -13.69
N TYR A 161 14.51 -3.48 -13.78
CA TYR A 161 14.94 -2.43 -12.86
C TYR A 161 14.06 -1.18 -12.99
N LYS A 162 13.75 -0.72 -14.21
CA LYS A 162 12.84 0.43 -14.42
C LYS A 162 11.46 0.17 -13.83
N ILE A 163 10.94 -1.06 -13.96
CA ILE A 163 9.63 -1.40 -13.40
C ILE A 163 9.70 -1.40 -11.87
N ILE A 164 10.73 -2.01 -11.27
CA ILE A 164 10.94 -2.00 -9.81
C ILE A 164 11.05 -0.56 -9.29
N ASP A 165 11.84 0.29 -9.92
CA ASP A 165 11.98 1.71 -9.53
C ASP A 165 10.66 2.47 -9.67
N SER A 166 9.84 2.12 -10.67
CA SER A 166 8.50 2.70 -10.84
C SER A 166 7.55 2.29 -9.71
N ILE A 167 7.62 1.02 -9.27
CA ILE A 167 6.88 0.54 -8.09
C ILE A 167 7.36 1.28 -6.84
N GLU A 168 8.67 1.44 -6.65
CA GLU A 168 9.23 2.16 -5.50
C GLU A 168 8.72 3.61 -5.44
N LYS A 169 8.73 4.32 -6.57
CA LYS A 169 8.20 5.68 -6.67
C LYS A 169 6.71 5.73 -6.34
N ALA A 170 5.92 4.77 -6.83
CA ALA A 170 4.49 4.68 -6.54
C ALA A 170 4.23 4.43 -5.04
N ILE A 171 4.98 3.52 -4.41
CA ILE A 171 4.90 3.27 -2.95
C ILE A 171 5.25 4.54 -2.17
N ARG A 172 6.35 5.23 -2.50
CA ARG A 172 6.75 6.48 -1.83
C ARG A 172 5.70 7.56 -1.97
N LYS A 173 5.13 7.72 -3.17
CA LYS A 173 4.04 8.68 -3.45
C LYS A 173 2.80 8.36 -2.64
N ARG A 174 2.37 7.09 -2.58
CA ARG A 174 1.23 6.65 -1.78
C ARG A 174 1.43 6.95 -0.29
N ILE A 175 2.60 6.62 0.27
CA ILE A 175 2.93 6.90 1.67
C ILE A 175 2.90 8.41 1.95
N ARG A 176 3.47 9.23 1.05
CA ARG A 176 3.49 10.69 1.19
C ARG A 176 2.07 11.27 1.19
N ASN A 177 1.22 10.89 0.24
CA ASN A 177 -0.14 11.39 0.13
C ASN A 177 -0.96 11.11 1.40
N ILE A 178 -0.74 9.95 2.03
CA ILE A 178 -1.42 9.58 3.28
C ILE A 178 -0.87 10.38 4.47
N GLY A 179 0.45 10.64 4.49
CA GLY A 179 1.07 11.49 5.51
C GLY A 179 0.53 12.93 5.47
N GLU A 180 0.34 13.49 4.27
CA GLU A 180 -0.20 14.84 4.08
C GLU A 180 -1.70 14.92 4.47
N ALA A 181 -2.49 13.87 4.18
CA ALA A 181 -3.90 13.81 4.59
C ALA A 181 -4.12 13.80 6.11
N LYS A 182 -3.13 13.32 6.90
CA LYS A 182 -3.18 13.37 8.37
C LYS A 182 -2.88 14.76 8.97
N LEU A 183 -2.31 15.69 8.21
CA LEU A 183 -1.92 17.03 8.70
C LEU A 183 -3.03 18.08 8.57
N ILE A 184 -4.18 17.72 8.00
CA ILE A 184 -5.34 18.61 7.84
C ILE A 184 -6.40 18.34 8.93
N GLY A 185 -6.11 17.40 9.84
CA GLY A 185 -7.05 16.92 10.85
C GLY A 185 -6.83 17.41 12.27
#